data_AF-A0A947F3J8-F1
#
_entry.id   AF-A0A947F3J8-F1
#
_cell.length_a   1.000
_cell.length_b   1.000
_cell.length_c   1.000
_cell.angle_alpha   90.00
_cell.angle_beta   90.00
_cell.angle_gamma   90.00
#
_symmetry.space_group_name_H-M   'P 1'
#
loop_
_entity.id
_entity.type
_entity.pdbx_description
1 polymer ?
#
loop_
_entity_poly.entity_id
_entity_poly.type
_entity_poly.pdbx_seq_one_letter_code
_entity_poly.pdbx_strand_id
1 'polypeptide(L)'
;MLSLKPLQDIKLSSLAILDIAYIIVLLPLMLVLKVPMLLFSFMVLILLFLKKTPAHNYLIVFVFLMGILALFLSLYGVFSFWGLSRLKLFLELLVYILIIVVSMQRLTRDINFYLLLSPVLFLALSLFFFHGIVMLTYVIFEIFFLLWLILAHRMGGDIIESFRAGMVMFMYSLPWVVVLFIFFPRISFDHANYGFKGETVQRMGHDGTMFLDSKAQLVPSDRIVMEVGFDKEVPSSNSLYFRGSILYLDKKDHWESLPVYIKRESKSYYPTKGEIVDYKVTLYPTQKQWIYMLDMPSRAVKDAVLDRDLISTVEKAVKEPLHYAASSALSPKFHDIVDTYTLNASLSFDKDHNPETFQHAQKIKELFDSSEKRAAAIIKFFQNQSLTYSLKPDALDINNTTDSFLFDKRLGYCVHFASSFVTMARMAGIPSRIVTGYKADKVNSLNNYLAVKERDAHAWAELYIDEHWVRVETTSTASAIEGETAEALGTNNTNKDNNQFVEKVNLYLMYAKYQVETWILYYSNIRQLQLIQYAKENPRFILMFILSILALV
;
A
#
# COMPACT_ATOMS: atom_id res chain seq x y z
N MET A 1 72.09 9.76 6.71
CA MET A 1 71.14 10.49 7.57
C MET A 1 70.35 11.42 6.65
N LEU A 2 69.33 10.87 5.97
CA LEU A 2 68.52 11.59 4.99
C LEU A 2 67.16 11.89 5.63
N SER A 3 66.92 13.18 5.80
CA SER A 3 65.76 13.81 6.42
C SER A 3 64.45 13.27 5.85
N LEU A 4 63.63 12.71 6.74
CA LEU A 4 62.21 12.44 6.49
C LEU A 4 61.50 13.78 6.25
N LYS A 5 60.94 13.94 5.04
CA LYS A 5 60.07 15.07 4.70
C LYS A 5 58.82 15.09 5.61
N PRO A 6 58.30 16.28 5.97
CA PRO A 6 57.10 16.40 6.77
C PRO A 6 55.86 15.96 5.98
N LEU A 7 54.94 15.29 6.68
CA LEU A 7 53.63 14.78 6.22
C LEU A 7 52.65 15.90 5.87
N GLN A 8 52.97 16.69 4.86
CA GLN A 8 52.04 17.63 4.23
C GLN A 8 52.25 17.51 2.72
N ASP A 9 51.42 16.67 2.09
CA ASP A 9 50.69 17.00 0.86
C ASP A 9 50.09 15.73 0.23
N ILE A 10 48.75 15.68 0.25
CA ILE A 10 47.83 14.86 -0.55
C ILE A 10 47.93 13.32 -0.40
N LYS A 11 47.33 12.74 0.66
CA LYS A 11 46.77 11.37 0.65
C LYS A 11 45.59 11.26 1.61
N LEU A 12 44.46 10.66 1.19
CA LEU A 12 43.35 10.28 2.08
C LEU A 12 43.91 9.42 3.24
N SER A 13 43.96 9.98 4.45
CA SER A 13 44.32 9.19 5.63
C SER A 13 43.25 8.12 5.88
N SER A 14 43.63 6.98 6.46
CA SER A 14 42.67 5.91 6.80
C SER A 14 41.53 6.43 7.68
N LEU A 15 41.81 7.45 8.49
CA LEU A 15 40.81 8.19 9.26
C LEU A 15 39.79 8.91 8.37
N ALA A 16 40.24 9.70 7.39
CA ALA A 16 39.34 10.48 6.54
C ALA A 16 38.43 9.58 5.68
N ILE A 17 38.94 8.43 5.23
CA ILE A 17 38.15 7.43 4.48
C ILE A 17 37.03 6.87 5.34
N LEU A 18 37.35 6.55 6.60
CA LEU A 18 36.38 6.04 7.54
C LEU A 18 35.30 7.09 7.85
N ASP A 19 35.66 8.38 7.99
CA ASP A 19 34.70 9.47 8.17
C ASP A 19 33.73 9.60 6.99
N ILE A 20 34.25 9.53 5.76
CA ILE A 20 33.44 9.59 4.54
C ILE A 20 32.47 8.39 4.48
N ALA A 21 32.97 7.19 4.78
CA ALA A 21 32.16 5.98 4.84
C ALA A 21 31.03 6.11 5.86
N TYR A 22 31.31 6.63 7.06
CA TYR A 22 30.29 6.87 8.08
C TYR A 22 29.20 7.81 7.63
N ILE A 23 29.58 8.97 7.08
CA ILE A 23 28.62 10.02 6.69
C ILE A 23 27.61 9.47 5.68
N ILE A 24 28.10 8.71 4.71
CA ILE A 24 27.27 8.18 3.64
C ILE A 24 26.31 7.13 4.17
N VAL A 25 26.78 6.20 5.01
CA VAL A 25 25.90 5.17 5.58
C VAL A 25 24.91 5.74 6.61
N LEU A 26 25.24 6.87 7.23
CA LEU A 26 24.34 7.54 8.18
C LEU A 26 23.19 8.29 7.50
N LEU A 27 23.41 8.82 6.31
CA LEU A 27 22.49 9.73 5.61
C LEU A 27 21.04 9.21 5.51
N PRO A 28 20.76 7.97 5.09
CA PRO A 28 19.39 7.46 5.04
C PRO A 28 18.81 7.29 6.46
N LEU A 29 19.63 6.88 7.42
CA LEU A 29 19.21 6.64 8.79
C LEU A 29 18.77 7.96 9.46
N MET A 30 19.29 9.10 9.03
CA MET A 30 18.83 10.42 9.47
C MET A 30 17.34 10.64 9.16
N LEU A 31 16.78 10.05 8.10
CA LEU A 31 15.35 10.16 7.78
C LEU A 31 14.45 9.48 8.83
N VAL A 32 15.03 8.61 9.65
CA VAL A 32 14.33 7.87 10.70
C VAL A 32 14.49 8.55 12.07
N LEU A 33 15.53 9.37 12.26
CA LEU A 33 15.83 9.99 13.54
C LEU A 33 14.87 11.13 13.87
N LYS A 34 14.53 11.26 15.16
CA LYS A 34 13.74 12.39 15.69
C LYS A 34 14.55 13.67 15.72
N VAL A 35 13.87 14.82 15.75
CA VAL A 35 14.51 16.16 15.72
C VAL A 35 15.65 16.33 16.75
N PRO A 36 15.50 15.97 18.04
CA PRO A 36 16.63 16.12 18.98
C PRO A 36 17.83 15.22 18.63
N MET A 37 17.57 14.00 18.16
CA MET A 37 18.61 13.06 17.72
C MET A 37 19.32 13.55 16.44
N LEU A 38 18.58 14.19 15.53
CA LEU A 38 19.13 14.82 14.32
C LEU A 38 20.06 15.98 14.66
N LEU A 39 19.64 16.87 15.57
CA LEU A 39 20.47 17.98 16.03
C LEU A 39 21.77 17.49 16.66
N PHE A 40 21.70 16.44 17.49
CA PHE A 40 22.89 15.80 18.04
C PHE A 40 23.78 15.20 16.95
N SER A 41 23.21 14.47 15.99
CA SER A 41 23.95 13.86 14.88
C SER A 41 24.66 14.90 14.02
N PHE A 42 24.02 16.05 13.78
CA PHE A 42 24.61 17.16 13.04
C PHE A 42 25.76 17.83 13.83
N MET A 43 25.59 18.02 15.13
CA MET A 43 26.67 18.48 16.01
C MET A 43 27.88 17.54 15.97
N VAL A 44 27.64 16.22 16.01
CA VAL A 44 28.69 15.21 15.86
C VAL A 44 29.40 15.36 14.52
N LEU A 45 28.66 15.44 13.40
CA LEU A 45 29.24 15.60 12.06
C LEU A 45 30.15 16.83 11.96
N ILE A 46 29.72 17.97 12.51
CA ILE A 46 30.51 19.19 12.59
C ILE A 46 31.79 18.95 13.41
N LEU A 47 31.68 18.30 14.57
CA LEU A 47 32.84 18.00 15.42
C LEU A 47 33.83 17.06 14.74
N LEU A 48 33.35 16.06 14.01
CA LEU A 48 34.17 15.13 13.22
C LEU A 48 34.94 15.87 12.12
N PHE A 49 34.30 16.81 11.44
CA PHE A 49 34.92 17.58 10.37
C PHE A 49 35.96 18.59 10.87
N LEU A 50 35.66 19.28 11.98
CA LEU A 50 36.51 20.35 12.51
C LEU A 50 37.67 19.83 13.36
N LYS A 51 37.47 18.76 14.14
CA LYS A 51 38.43 18.38 15.17
C LYS A 51 39.49 17.38 14.69
N LYS A 52 40.67 17.92 14.39
CA LYS A 52 41.85 17.16 13.93
C LYS A 52 42.83 16.74 15.05
N THR A 53 42.45 16.81 16.33
CA THR A 53 43.23 16.36 17.50
C THR A 53 42.36 15.60 18.52
N PRO A 54 42.93 14.73 19.38
CA PRO A 54 42.15 14.03 20.41
C PRO A 54 41.47 15.03 21.35
N ALA A 55 40.27 14.68 21.81
CA ALA A 55 39.49 15.58 22.64
C ALA A 55 39.89 15.52 24.12
N HIS A 56 39.91 16.69 24.75
CA HIS A 56 39.96 16.77 26.21
C HIS A 56 38.74 16.06 26.82
N ASN A 57 38.95 15.40 27.97
CA ASN A 57 37.93 14.61 28.66
C ASN A 57 36.61 15.37 28.88
N TYR A 58 36.67 16.67 29.15
CA TYR A 58 35.47 17.52 29.31
C TYR A 58 34.60 17.57 28.06
N LEU A 59 35.20 17.62 26.85
CA LEU A 59 34.42 17.63 25.61
C LEU A 59 33.79 16.26 25.36
N ILE A 60 34.51 15.18 25.67
CA ILE A 60 33.98 13.80 25.54
C ILE A 60 32.74 13.64 26.43
N VAL A 61 32.85 14.03 27.70
CA VAL A 61 31.74 14.00 28.66
C VAL A 61 30.60 14.91 28.22
N PHE A 62 30.89 16.11 27.73
CA PHE A 62 29.88 17.04 27.21
C PHE A 62 29.09 16.45 26.04
N VAL A 63 29.77 15.89 25.04
CA VAL A 63 29.11 15.27 23.88
C VAL A 63 28.30 14.04 24.32
N PHE A 64 28.81 13.24 25.27
CA PHE A 64 28.07 12.11 25.81
C PHE A 64 26.77 12.53 26.51
N LEU A 65 26.85 13.55 27.37
CA LEU A 65 25.69 14.11 28.08
C LEU A 65 24.67 14.72 27.11
N MET A 66 25.12 15.42 26.06
CA MET A 66 24.25 15.92 24.99
C MET A 66 23.55 14.79 24.23
N GLY A 67 24.26 13.68 23.98
CA GLY A 67 23.70 12.48 23.36
C GLY A 67 22.57 11.87 24.20
N ILE A 68 22.78 11.73 25.51
CA ILE A 68 21.76 11.26 26.47
C ILE A 68 20.59 12.23 26.55
N LEU A 69 20.86 13.53 26.62
CA LEU A 69 19.80 14.55 26.68
C LEU A 69 18.91 14.50 25.43
N ALA A 70 19.51 14.40 24.25
CA ALA A 70 18.77 14.26 23.00
C ALA A 70 17.96 12.95 22.94
N LEU A 71 18.48 11.84 23.48
CA LEU A 71 17.71 10.60 23.64
C LEU A 71 16.50 10.81 24.57
N PHE A 72 16.73 11.41 25.74
CA PHE A 72 15.70 11.66 26.73
C PHE A 72 14.58 12.55 26.15
N LEU A 73 14.93 13.67 25.53
CA LEU A 73 13.97 14.58 24.88
C LEU A 73 13.18 13.88 23.76
N SER A 74 13.83 12.98 23.02
CA SER A 74 13.19 12.20 21.95
C SER A 74 12.20 11.16 22.46
N LEU A 75 12.33 10.73 23.72
CA LEU A 75 11.44 9.78 24.38
C LEU A 75 10.38 10.47 25.25
N TYR A 76 10.69 11.64 25.84
CA TYR A 76 9.84 12.37 26.77
C TYR A 76 8.49 12.81 26.18
N GLY A 77 8.44 13.14 24.88
CA GLY A 77 7.21 13.56 24.20
C GLY A 77 6.32 12.44 23.66
N VAL A 78 6.73 11.16 23.75
CA VAL A 78 6.05 10.03 23.07
C VAL A 78 5.71 8.89 24.04
N PHE A 79 5.30 9.22 25.27
CA PHE A 79 4.84 8.25 26.26
C PHE A 79 3.45 7.64 25.98
N SER A 80 2.82 7.94 24.82
CA SER A 80 1.67 7.17 24.36
C SER A 80 2.15 5.88 23.69
N PHE A 81 2.31 4.82 24.49
CA PHE A 81 2.61 3.45 24.01
C PHE A 81 1.53 2.84 23.10
N TRP A 82 0.48 3.59 22.77
CA TRP A 82 -0.71 3.14 22.04
C TRP A 82 -0.61 3.29 20.51
N GLY A 83 0.47 3.91 19.98
CA GLY A 83 0.65 4.10 18.53
C GLY A 83 2.09 3.96 18.03
N LEU A 84 2.96 3.31 18.80
CA LEU A 84 4.38 3.12 18.47
C LEU A 84 4.69 1.67 18.11
N SER A 85 5.18 1.45 16.89
CA SER A 85 5.84 0.19 16.53
C SER A 85 7.02 -0.03 17.45
N ARG A 86 6.88 -1.00 18.36
CA ARG A 86 7.94 -1.40 19.31
C ARG A 86 9.25 -1.73 18.58
N LEU A 87 9.16 -2.24 17.35
CA LEU A 87 10.29 -2.51 16.48
C LEU A 87 10.99 -1.24 16.01
N LYS A 88 10.22 -0.28 15.50
CA LYS A 88 10.77 0.99 14.99
C LYS A 88 11.52 1.72 16.09
N LEU A 89 10.94 1.79 17.28
CA LEU A 89 11.58 2.41 18.45
C LEU A 89 12.87 1.67 18.87
N PHE A 90 12.86 0.33 18.85
CA PHE A 90 14.05 -0.47 19.16
C PHE A 90 15.19 -0.21 18.16
N LEU A 91 14.89 -0.20 16.86
CA LEU A 91 15.88 0.04 15.82
C LEU A 91 16.39 1.48 15.85
N GLU A 92 15.52 2.47 16.06
CA GLU A 92 15.91 3.88 16.24
C GLU A 92 16.87 4.05 17.42
N LEU A 93 16.58 3.40 18.55
CA LEU A 93 17.44 3.40 19.72
C LEU A 93 18.80 2.78 19.41
N LEU A 94 18.82 1.64 18.71
CA LEU A 94 20.04 0.91 18.39
C LEU A 94 20.93 1.73 17.44
N VAL A 95 20.36 2.29 16.37
CA VAL A 95 21.07 3.22 15.46
C VAL A 95 21.66 4.39 16.24
N TYR A 96 20.89 4.98 17.14
CA TYR A 96 21.34 6.16 17.88
C TYR A 96 22.42 5.85 18.92
N ILE A 97 22.32 4.71 19.61
CA ILE A 97 23.40 4.23 20.48
C ILE A 97 24.67 4.03 19.66
N LEU A 98 24.57 3.45 18.46
CA LEU A 98 25.71 3.27 17.58
C LEU A 98 26.33 4.62 17.17
N ILE A 99 25.51 5.65 16.88
CA ILE A 99 25.97 7.02 16.62
C ILE A 99 26.76 7.55 17.82
N ILE A 100 26.23 7.44 19.04
CA ILE A 100 26.93 7.89 20.26
C ILE A 100 28.25 7.16 20.42
N VAL A 101 28.26 5.83 20.33
CA VAL A 101 29.45 4.99 20.51
C VAL A 101 30.55 5.35 19.50
N VAL A 102 30.19 5.47 18.22
CA VAL A 102 31.12 5.86 17.16
C VAL A 102 31.66 7.28 17.40
N SER A 103 30.80 8.22 17.80
CA SER A 103 31.20 9.59 18.12
C SER A 103 32.23 9.63 19.25
N MET A 104 31.99 8.86 20.33
CA MET A 104 32.88 8.78 21.47
C MET A 104 34.24 8.21 21.09
N GLN A 105 34.26 7.08 20.39
CA GLN A 105 35.50 6.46 19.91
C GLN A 105 36.28 7.40 18.99
N ARG A 106 35.58 8.21 18.18
CA ARG A 106 36.27 9.19 17.34
C ARG A 106 36.89 10.32 18.14
N LEU A 107 36.19 10.82 19.16
CA LEU A 107 36.70 11.88 20.04
C LEU A 107 37.95 11.42 20.82
N THR A 108 38.03 10.14 21.20
CA THR A 108 39.23 9.57 21.85
C THR A 108 40.36 9.26 20.86
N ARG A 109 40.03 9.07 19.58
CA ARG A 109 40.95 8.66 18.49
C ARG A 109 41.56 7.28 18.63
N ASP A 110 40.97 6.44 19.47
CA ASP A 110 41.32 5.04 19.55
C ASP A 110 40.64 4.28 18.42
N ILE A 111 41.43 3.84 17.44
CA ILE A 111 40.92 2.98 16.36
C ILE A 111 40.77 1.57 16.92
N ASN A 112 39.56 1.23 17.37
CA ASN A 112 39.19 -0.11 17.78
C ASN A 112 38.45 -0.83 16.65
N PHE A 113 38.43 -2.17 16.67
CA PHE A 113 37.72 -3.01 15.70
C PHE A 113 36.25 -2.62 15.51
N TYR A 114 35.57 -2.18 16.59
CA TYR A 114 34.18 -1.71 16.54
C TYR A 114 34.01 -0.48 15.62
N LEU A 115 34.98 0.44 15.62
CA LEU A 115 34.98 1.59 14.72
C LEU A 115 35.09 1.10 13.26
N LEU A 116 36.00 0.18 12.96
CA LEU A 116 36.10 -0.38 11.60
C LEU A 116 34.83 -1.10 11.13
N LEU A 117 34.12 -1.79 12.03
CA LEU A 117 32.92 -2.57 11.67
C LEU A 117 31.65 -1.71 11.51
N SER A 118 31.61 -0.55 12.16
CA SER A 118 30.36 0.22 12.27
C SER A 118 29.74 0.74 10.96
N PRO A 119 30.46 1.03 9.86
CA PRO A 119 29.81 1.25 8.56
C PRO A 119 29.00 0.04 8.09
N VAL A 120 29.50 -1.19 8.32
CA VAL A 120 28.77 -2.43 7.98
C VAL A 120 27.57 -2.62 8.90
N LEU A 121 27.67 -2.25 10.18
CA LEU A 121 26.54 -2.32 11.12
C LEU A 121 25.42 -1.33 10.76
N PHE A 122 25.77 -0.09 10.39
CA PHE A 122 24.78 0.89 9.93
C PHE A 122 24.12 0.45 8.61
N LEU A 123 24.88 -0.12 7.68
CA LEU A 123 24.37 -0.74 6.46
C LEU A 123 23.38 -1.88 6.81
N ALA A 124 23.75 -2.77 7.73
CA ALA A 124 22.85 -3.85 8.16
C ALA A 124 21.57 -3.32 8.82
N LEU A 125 21.64 -2.19 9.55
CA LEU A 125 20.49 -1.56 10.17
C LEU A 125 19.59 -0.85 9.16
N SER A 126 20.15 -0.28 8.08
CA SER A 126 19.36 0.38 7.02
C SER A 126 18.41 -0.61 6.33
N LEU A 127 18.80 -1.89 6.23
CA LEU A 127 17.98 -2.98 5.69
C LEU A 127 16.64 -3.18 6.43
N PHE A 128 16.53 -2.76 7.69
CA PHE A 128 15.30 -2.91 8.47
C PHE A 128 14.30 -1.77 8.27
N PHE A 129 14.77 -0.60 7.81
CA PHE A 129 13.92 0.59 7.65
C PHE A 129 13.43 0.76 6.23
N PHE A 130 14.27 0.43 5.25
CA PHE A 130 13.98 0.64 3.84
C PHE A 130 13.62 -0.69 3.19
N HIS A 131 12.53 -0.71 2.43
CA HIS A 131 12.01 -1.91 1.77
C HIS A 131 11.89 -1.67 0.26
N GLY A 132 12.05 -2.73 -0.54
CA GLY A 132 11.85 -2.69 -1.98
C GLY A 132 13.07 -2.26 -2.80
N ILE A 133 12.83 -1.88 -4.06
CA ILE A 133 13.89 -1.61 -5.05
C ILE A 133 14.79 -0.43 -4.69
N VAL A 134 14.24 0.60 -4.04
CA VAL A 134 15.02 1.78 -3.62
C VAL A 134 16.08 1.37 -2.60
N MET A 135 15.72 0.50 -1.66
CA MET A 135 16.69 -0.04 -0.70
C MET A 135 17.74 -0.90 -1.39
N LEU A 136 17.33 -1.79 -2.31
CA LEU A 136 18.28 -2.63 -3.04
C LEU A 136 19.32 -1.78 -3.78
N THR A 137 18.88 -0.78 -4.53
CA THR A 137 19.77 0.14 -5.25
C THR A 137 20.69 0.89 -4.28
N TYR A 138 20.16 1.28 -3.12
CA TYR A 138 20.91 1.97 -2.09
C TYR A 138 22.01 1.09 -1.46
N VAL A 139 21.70 -0.16 -1.12
CA VAL A 139 22.68 -1.13 -0.60
C VAL A 139 23.76 -1.44 -1.61
N ILE A 140 23.38 -1.62 -2.88
CA ILE A 140 24.35 -1.82 -3.97
C ILE A 140 25.28 -0.60 -4.07
N PHE A 141 24.73 0.60 -4.00
CA PHE A 141 25.51 1.84 -3.99
C PHE A 141 26.46 1.92 -2.80
N GLU A 142 26.01 1.62 -1.57
CA GLU A 142 26.85 1.62 -0.37
C GLU A 142 27.98 0.60 -0.46
N ILE A 143 27.68 -0.63 -0.86
CA ILE A 143 28.70 -1.69 -1.03
C ILE A 143 29.73 -1.25 -2.07
N PHE A 144 29.30 -0.76 -3.23
CA PHE A 144 30.20 -0.24 -4.26
C PHE A 144 31.08 0.89 -3.72
N PHE A 145 30.46 1.84 -3.03
CA PHE A 145 31.14 3.01 -2.50
C PHE A 145 32.19 2.64 -1.44
N LEU A 146 31.86 1.73 -0.51
CA LEU A 146 32.78 1.24 0.51
C LEU A 146 33.96 0.48 -0.13
N LEU A 147 33.69 -0.38 -1.12
CA LEU A 147 34.73 -1.10 -1.85
C LEU A 147 35.65 -0.15 -2.63
N TRP A 148 35.08 0.87 -3.27
CA TRP A 148 35.83 1.91 -3.95
C TRP A 148 36.74 2.67 -2.99
N LEU A 149 36.24 3.08 -1.82
CA LEU A 149 37.04 3.75 -0.81
C LEU A 149 38.21 2.90 -0.30
N ILE A 150 37.99 1.60 -0.09
CA ILE A 150 39.04 0.65 0.29
C ILE A 150 40.10 0.54 -0.81
N LEU A 151 39.67 0.47 -2.07
CA LEU A 151 40.56 0.42 -3.22
C LEU A 151 41.37 1.72 -3.38
N ALA A 152 40.71 2.87 -3.24
CA ALA A 152 41.34 4.20 -3.27
C ALA A 152 42.41 4.33 -2.18
N HIS A 153 42.15 3.80 -0.98
CA HIS A 153 43.14 3.75 0.09
C HIS A 153 44.36 2.91 -0.29
N ARG A 154 44.12 1.71 -0.82
CA ARG A 154 45.17 0.73 -1.16
C ARG A 154 46.02 1.18 -2.34
N MET A 155 45.43 1.91 -3.30
CA MET A 155 46.11 2.51 -4.44
C MET A 155 46.83 3.82 -4.09
N GLY A 156 46.85 4.24 -2.82
CA GLY A 156 47.60 5.40 -2.38
C GLY A 156 46.93 6.74 -2.65
N GLY A 157 45.60 6.78 -2.82
CA GLY A 157 44.81 8.00 -2.89
C GLY A 157 44.46 8.50 -4.29
N ASP A 158 44.78 7.77 -5.36
CA ASP A 158 44.29 8.11 -6.71
C ASP A 158 42.80 7.77 -6.82
N ILE A 159 41.95 8.78 -6.56
CA ILE A 159 40.49 8.66 -6.52
C ILE A 159 39.91 8.31 -7.89
N ILE A 160 40.49 8.83 -8.97
CA ILE A 160 39.94 8.68 -10.32
C ILE A 160 40.30 7.30 -10.88
N GLU A 161 41.57 6.89 -10.76
CA GLU A 161 41.98 5.55 -11.19
C GLU A 161 41.32 4.46 -10.36
N SER A 162 41.22 4.63 -9.04
CA SER A 162 40.51 3.69 -8.19
C SER A 162 39.01 3.63 -8.49
N PHE A 163 38.37 4.75 -8.85
CA PHE A 163 36.98 4.74 -9.27
C PHE A 163 36.79 3.96 -10.56
N ARG A 164 37.64 4.21 -11.57
CA ARG A 164 37.61 3.48 -12.84
C ARG A 164 37.84 1.99 -12.62
N ALA A 165 38.84 1.61 -11.83
CA ALA A 165 39.12 0.22 -11.50
C ALA A 165 37.97 -0.44 -10.73
N GLY A 166 37.40 0.26 -9.75
CA GLY A 166 36.23 -0.19 -8.99
C GLY A 166 35.01 -0.39 -9.87
N MET A 167 34.73 0.56 -10.78
CA MET A 167 33.62 0.46 -11.73
C MET A 167 33.80 -0.70 -12.68
N VAL A 168 35.01 -0.92 -13.20
CA VAL A 168 35.32 -2.07 -14.05
C VAL A 168 35.10 -3.39 -13.29
N MET A 169 35.59 -3.52 -12.06
CA MET A 169 35.33 -4.70 -11.22
C MET A 169 33.84 -4.91 -10.94
N PHE A 170 33.10 -3.83 -10.67
CA PHE A 170 31.66 -3.89 -10.48
C PHE A 170 30.94 -4.36 -11.75
N MET A 171 31.35 -3.89 -12.93
CA MET A 171 30.78 -4.33 -14.21
C MET A 171 31.05 -5.79 -14.49
N TYR A 172 32.27 -6.27 -14.23
CA TYR A 172 32.59 -7.70 -14.30
C TYR A 172 31.78 -8.56 -13.32
N SER A 173 31.25 -7.99 -12.23
CA SER A 173 30.42 -8.72 -11.27
C SER A 173 28.96 -8.90 -11.73
N LEU A 174 28.41 -7.99 -12.55
CA LEU A 174 27.01 -8.06 -13.01
C LEU A 174 26.66 -9.37 -13.73
N PRO A 175 27.47 -9.88 -14.68
CA PRO A 175 27.31 -11.22 -15.23
C PRO A 175 27.04 -12.30 -14.18
N TRP A 176 27.87 -12.34 -13.15
CA TRP A 176 27.78 -13.33 -12.09
C TRP A 176 26.54 -13.11 -11.24
N VAL A 177 26.17 -11.87 -10.96
CA VAL A 177 24.91 -11.54 -10.28
C VAL A 177 23.71 -12.04 -11.07
N VAL A 178 23.68 -11.84 -12.39
CA VAL A 178 22.58 -12.32 -13.27
C VAL A 178 22.53 -13.86 -13.27
N VAL A 179 23.68 -14.53 -13.38
CA VAL A 179 23.76 -16.00 -13.32
C VAL A 179 23.27 -16.51 -11.96
N LEU A 180 23.75 -15.94 -10.85
CA LEU A 180 23.29 -16.30 -9.51
C LEU A 180 21.79 -16.02 -9.34
N PHE A 181 21.29 -14.89 -9.84
CA PHE A 181 19.87 -14.54 -9.76
C PHE A 181 18.95 -15.55 -10.46
N ILE A 182 19.39 -16.08 -11.61
CA ILE A 182 18.64 -17.02 -12.45
C ILE A 182 18.74 -18.45 -11.92
N PHE A 183 19.94 -18.90 -11.54
CA PHE A 183 20.23 -20.31 -11.27
C PHE A 183 20.36 -20.66 -9.79
N PHE A 184 20.65 -19.70 -8.92
CA PHE A 184 20.80 -20.00 -7.49
C PHE A 184 19.43 -20.34 -6.89
N PRO A 185 19.29 -21.47 -6.16
CA PRO A 185 18.02 -21.88 -5.61
C PRO A 185 17.57 -20.85 -4.57
N ARG A 186 16.39 -20.26 -4.82
CA ARG A 186 15.80 -19.33 -3.85
C ARG A 186 15.11 -20.12 -2.76
N ILE A 187 15.46 -19.80 -1.51
CA ILE A 187 14.68 -20.22 -0.36
C ILE A 187 13.39 -19.40 -0.43
N SER A 188 12.28 -20.02 -0.84
CA SER A 188 10.96 -19.40 -0.72
C SER A 188 10.63 -19.33 0.77
N PHE A 189 10.58 -18.12 1.31
CA PHE A 189 10.21 -17.88 2.70
C PHE A 189 8.71 -18.03 2.96
N ASP A 190 7.94 -18.62 2.03
CA ASP A 190 6.50 -18.92 2.15
C ASP A 190 6.10 -19.60 3.48
N HIS A 191 7.07 -20.19 4.21
CA HIS A 191 6.87 -20.85 5.50
C HIS A 191 7.80 -20.34 6.63
N ALA A 192 8.62 -19.33 6.40
CA ALA A 192 9.50 -18.82 7.44
C ALA A 192 8.77 -17.80 8.31
N ASN A 193 8.26 -18.26 9.44
CA ASN A 193 7.65 -17.43 10.49
C ASN A 193 8.67 -16.58 11.29
N TYR A 194 9.78 -16.17 10.67
CA TYR A 194 10.82 -15.35 11.31
C TYR A 194 10.82 -13.96 10.69
N GLY A 195 10.07 -13.06 11.31
CA GLY A 195 9.97 -11.66 10.88
C GLY A 195 9.02 -10.89 11.78
N PHE A 196 9.42 -9.67 12.14
CA PHE A 196 8.62 -8.77 12.96
C PHE A 196 7.43 -8.26 12.14
N LYS A 197 6.22 -8.56 12.61
CA LYS A 197 4.96 -8.20 11.93
C LYS A 197 4.78 -6.68 11.99
N GLY A 198 4.70 -6.04 10.82
CA GLY A 198 4.34 -4.62 10.69
C GLY A 198 3.00 -4.34 11.37
N GLU A 199 2.86 -3.15 11.94
CA GLU A 199 1.71 -2.78 12.77
C GLU A 199 0.37 -2.89 12.03
N THR A 200 -0.57 -3.47 12.76
CA THR A 200 -1.96 -3.71 12.41
C THR A 200 -2.72 -2.39 12.52
N VAL A 201 -2.84 -1.62 11.44
CA VAL A 201 -3.78 -0.51 11.44
C VAL A 201 -5.16 -1.04 11.08
N GLN A 202 -6.07 -1.04 12.06
CA GLN A 202 -7.49 -1.29 11.81
C GLN A 202 -8.02 -0.13 10.95
N ARG A 203 -8.29 -0.42 9.67
CA ARG A 203 -8.86 0.53 8.70
C ARG A 203 -9.85 -0.22 7.81
N MET A 204 -10.83 0.54 7.29
CA MET A 204 -12.12 0.10 6.72
C MET A 204 -12.30 -1.42 6.67
N GLY A 205 -13.11 -1.93 7.59
CA GLY A 205 -13.58 -3.29 7.65
C GLY A 205 -14.33 -3.71 6.37
N HIS A 206 -13.64 -4.16 5.31
CA HIS A 206 -14.22 -5.23 4.47
C HIS A 206 -14.24 -6.54 5.27
N ASP A 207 -14.78 -6.48 6.48
CA ASP A 207 -14.89 -7.55 7.47
C ASP A 207 -16.36 -7.95 7.67
N GLY A 208 -17.22 -7.49 6.77
CA GLY A 208 -18.66 -7.71 6.84
C GLY A 208 -19.39 -6.68 7.71
N THR A 209 -18.79 -5.54 8.05
CA THR A 209 -19.47 -4.44 8.78
C THR A 209 -19.22 -3.06 8.15
N MET A 210 -20.18 -2.14 8.28
CA MET A 210 -20.06 -0.75 7.82
C MET A 210 -20.80 0.20 8.76
N PHE A 211 -20.06 1.02 9.50
CA PHE A 211 -20.62 2.01 10.42
C PHE A 211 -21.04 3.30 9.69
N LEU A 212 -22.09 3.95 10.19
CA LEU A 212 -22.62 5.23 9.71
C LEU A 212 -22.14 6.43 10.56
N ASP A 213 -21.35 6.20 11.61
CA ASP A 213 -20.86 7.23 12.53
C ASP A 213 -19.45 7.75 12.19
N SER A 214 -18.94 8.71 12.96
CA SER A 214 -17.60 9.29 12.75
C SER A 214 -16.45 8.30 12.99
N LYS A 215 -16.67 7.10 13.56
CA LYS A 215 -15.65 6.04 13.60
C LYS A 215 -15.42 5.42 12.24
N ALA A 216 -16.32 5.66 11.29
CA ALA A 216 -16.15 5.34 9.88
C ALA A 216 -15.30 6.38 9.13
N GLN A 217 -14.71 7.39 9.80
CA GLN A 217 -13.82 8.37 9.16
C GLN A 217 -12.70 7.67 8.39
N LEU A 218 -12.89 7.64 7.07
CA LEU A 218 -11.87 7.28 6.11
C LEU A 218 -10.88 8.43 6.08
N VAL A 219 -9.78 8.30 6.81
CA VAL A 219 -8.62 9.14 6.54
C VAL A 219 -8.16 8.75 5.13
N PRO A 220 -8.32 9.62 4.12
CA PRO A 220 -7.92 9.29 2.76
C PRO A 220 -6.43 9.00 2.77
N SER A 221 -6.03 7.83 2.26
CA SER A 221 -4.63 7.45 2.17
C SER A 221 -4.27 7.09 0.75
N ASP A 222 -3.14 7.61 0.29
CA ASP A 222 -2.52 7.25 -0.98
C ASP A 222 -1.82 5.88 -0.94
N ARG A 223 -1.91 5.15 0.17
CA ARG A 223 -1.38 3.80 0.27
C ARG A 223 -2.09 2.89 -0.75
N ILE A 224 -1.28 2.18 -1.52
CA ILE A 224 -1.74 1.18 -2.48
C ILE A 224 -2.26 -0.04 -1.72
N VAL A 225 -3.49 -0.44 -2.00
CA VAL A 225 -4.11 -1.68 -1.47
C VAL A 225 -3.87 -2.83 -2.41
N MET A 226 -4.03 -2.58 -3.71
CA MET A 226 -3.78 -3.59 -4.73
C MET A 226 -3.33 -2.98 -6.04
N GLU A 227 -2.57 -3.78 -6.78
CA GLU A 227 -2.12 -3.47 -8.13
C GLU A 227 -2.68 -4.52 -9.07
N VAL A 228 -3.28 -4.06 -10.18
CA VAL A 228 -4.03 -4.91 -11.11
C VAL A 228 -3.41 -4.78 -12.49
N GLY A 229 -2.88 -5.89 -13.00
CA GLY A 229 -2.38 -6.02 -14.37
C GLY A 229 -3.41 -6.74 -15.24
N PHE A 230 -4.00 -6.03 -16.18
CA PHE A 230 -4.95 -6.56 -17.16
C PHE A 230 -4.22 -7.24 -18.32
N ASP A 231 -4.72 -8.39 -18.78
CA ASP A 231 -4.15 -9.08 -19.94
C ASP A 231 -4.47 -8.32 -21.26
N LYS A 232 -5.55 -7.52 -21.25
CA LYS A 232 -5.97 -6.61 -22.33
C LYS A 232 -6.04 -5.16 -21.81
N GLU A 233 -6.69 -4.27 -22.56
CA GLU A 233 -6.90 -2.87 -22.15
C GLU A 233 -7.67 -2.77 -20.82
N VAL A 234 -7.32 -1.78 -20.00
CA VAL A 234 -8.04 -1.47 -18.76
C VAL A 234 -9.50 -1.09 -19.09
N PRO A 235 -10.50 -1.74 -18.45
CA PRO A 235 -11.91 -1.42 -18.62
C PRO A 235 -12.24 0.04 -18.31
N SER A 236 -13.40 0.50 -18.76
CA SER A 236 -13.90 1.85 -18.44
C SER A 236 -14.10 2.04 -16.92
N SER A 237 -13.97 3.27 -16.42
CA SER A 237 -14.12 3.59 -14.99
C SER A 237 -15.48 3.14 -14.41
N ASN A 238 -16.53 3.05 -15.23
CA ASN A 238 -17.86 2.55 -14.82
C ASN A 238 -17.88 1.04 -14.52
N SER A 239 -16.83 0.31 -14.87
CA SER A 239 -16.70 -1.13 -14.65
C SER A 239 -15.68 -1.50 -13.57
N LEU A 240 -14.84 -0.55 -13.12
CA LEU A 240 -13.73 -0.78 -12.20
C LEU A 240 -14.17 -0.79 -10.72
N TYR A 241 -15.15 -1.65 -10.42
CA TYR A 241 -15.63 -1.91 -9.07
C TYR A 241 -15.03 -3.21 -8.58
N PHE A 242 -14.34 -3.19 -7.46
CA PHE A 242 -13.74 -4.35 -6.83
C PHE A 242 -14.52 -4.67 -5.56
N ARG A 243 -15.26 -5.77 -5.57
CA ARG A 243 -16.15 -6.15 -4.45
C ARG A 243 -15.37 -6.75 -3.29
N GLY A 244 -15.75 -6.36 -2.07
CA GLY A 244 -15.13 -6.82 -0.81
C GLY A 244 -16.11 -7.48 0.14
N SER A 245 -17.24 -6.84 0.47
CA SER A 245 -18.27 -7.43 1.35
C SER A 245 -19.67 -7.05 0.90
N ILE A 246 -20.66 -7.89 1.22
CA ILE A 246 -22.09 -7.57 1.07
C ILE A 246 -22.72 -7.45 2.45
N LEU A 247 -23.55 -6.42 2.63
CA LEU A 247 -24.26 -6.12 3.85
C LEU A 247 -25.78 -6.11 3.60
N TYR A 248 -26.52 -6.73 4.52
CA TYR A 248 -27.96 -6.91 4.42
C TYR A 248 -28.71 -6.40 5.64
N LEU A 249 -28.16 -6.58 6.84
CA LEU A 249 -28.88 -6.25 8.06
C LEU A 249 -28.55 -4.84 8.49
N ASP A 250 -29.60 -4.03 8.69
CA ASP A 250 -29.51 -2.70 9.24
C ASP A 250 -29.62 -2.78 10.77
N LYS A 251 -28.61 -2.29 11.49
CA LYS A 251 -28.55 -2.22 12.96
C LYS A 251 -28.67 -0.80 13.49
N LYS A 252 -29.15 0.14 12.67
CA LYS A 252 -29.31 1.58 12.95
C LYS A 252 -28.00 2.36 12.88
N ASP A 253 -26.98 1.94 13.62
CA ASP A 253 -25.66 2.57 13.65
C ASP A 253 -24.68 1.99 12.62
N HIS A 254 -24.92 0.74 12.19
CA HIS A 254 -24.11 0.06 11.20
C HIS A 254 -24.91 -0.94 10.38
N TRP A 255 -24.32 -1.34 9.25
CA TRP A 255 -24.77 -2.45 8.42
C TRP A 255 -23.86 -3.65 8.61
N GLU A 256 -24.43 -4.84 8.57
CA GLU A 256 -23.69 -6.09 8.70
C GLU A 256 -24.08 -7.13 7.65
N SER A 257 -23.12 -8.00 7.34
CA SER A 257 -23.32 -9.18 6.49
C SER A 257 -24.29 -10.17 7.13
N LEU A 258 -24.80 -11.11 6.33
CA LEU A 258 -25.63 -12.18 6.88
C LEU A 258 -24.81 -13.05 7.85
N PRO A 259 -25.44 -13.54 8.94
CA PRO A 259 -24.74 -14.37 9.90
C PRO A 259 -24.11 -15.62 9.26
N VAL A 260 -22.90 -15.97 9.71
CA VAL A 260 -22.08 -17.06 9.14
C VAL A 260 -22.78 -18.43 9.14
N TYR A 261 -23.72 -18.67 10.07
CA TYR A 261 -24.50 -19.92 10.10
C TYR A 261 -25.44 -20.08 8.91
N ILE A 262 -25.72 -18.98 8.18
CA ILE A 262 -26.48 -18.99 6.94
C ILE A 262 -25.50 -19.35 5.84
N LYS A 263 -25.32 -20.64 5.66
CA LYS A 263 -24.34 -21.19 4.72
C LYS A 263 -24.64 -20.68 3.31
N ARG A 264 -23.82 -19.74 2.85
CA ARG A 264 -23.77 -19.32 1.45
C ARG A 264 -23.16 -20.48 0.67
N GLU A 265 -23.90 -21.07 -0.26
CA GLU A 265 -23.32 -22.08 -1.15
C GLU A 265 -22.12 -21.46 -1.88
N SER A 266 -20.98 -22.15 -1.85
CA SER A 266 -19.82 -21.78 -2.65
C SER A 266 -19.81 -22.62 -3.92
N LYS A 267 -19.52 -21.97 -5.04
CA LYS A 267 -19.39 -22.62 -6.35
C LYS A 267 -18.07 -22.21 -6.96
N SER A 268 -17.45 -23.13 -7.69
CA SER A 268 -16.22 -22.84 -8.44
C SER A 268 -16.46 -21.90 -9.62
N TYR A 269 -17.71 -21.82 -10.09
CA TYR A 269 -18.12 -21.03 -11.25
C TYR A 269 -19.54 -20.48 -11.06
N TYR A 270 -19.73 -19.22 -11.47
CA TYR A 270 -21.04 -18.59 -11.55
C TYR A 270 -21.28 -18.11 -13.00
N PRO A 271 -22.44 -18.43 -13.60
CA PRO A 271 -22.76 -18.01 -14.95
C PRO A 271 -22.93 -16.50 -14.97
N THR A 272 -21.95 -15.80 -15.55
CA THR A 272 -21.94 -14.36 -15.73
C THR A 272 -22.12 -14.04 -17.21
N LYS A 273 -22.87 -12.99 -17.53
CA LYS A 273 -23.09 -12.52 -18.91
C LYS A 273 -22.21 -11.29 -19.15
N GLY A 274 -21.68 -11.16 -20.37
CA GLY A 274 -20.87 -10.01 -20.79
C GLY A 274 -19.47 -10.39 -21.25
N GLU A 275 -18.68 -9.40 -21.60
CA GLU A 275 -17.27 -9.58 -21.95
C GLU A 275 -16.48 -10.02 -20.70
N ILE A 276 -15.70 -11.11 -20.82
CA ILE A 276 -14.81 -11.58 -19.75
C ILE A 276 -13.47 -10.87 -19.87
N VAL A 277 -12.99 -10.37 -18.73
CA VAL A 277 -11.67 -9.76 -18.60
C VAL A 277 -10.84 -10.58 -17.63
N ASP A 278 -9.66 -10.98 -18.11
CA ASP A 278 -8.63 -11.65 -17.32
C ASP A 278 -7.59 -10.65 -16.83
N TYR A 279 -7.22 -10.80 -15.56
CA TYR A 279 -6.28 -9.90 -14.90
C TYR A 279 -5.55 -10.60 -13.75
N LYS A 280 -4.44 -10.01 -13.34
CA LYS A 280 -3.58 -10.45 -12.24
C LYS A 280 -3.56 -9.38 -11.17
N VAL A 281 -3.73 -9.77 -9.92
CA VAL A 281 -3.77 -8.87 -8.78
C VAL A 281 -2.61 -9.17 -7.84
N THR A 282 -1.90 -8.12 -7.45
CA THR A 282 -1.03 -8.08 -6.28
C THR A 282 -1.77 -7.36 -5.17
N LEU A 283 -2.23 -8.09 -4.16
CA LEU A 283 -2.91 -7.56 -2.98
C LEU A 283 -1.91 -7.37 -1.85
N TYR A 284 -1.76 -6.15 -1.34
CA TYR A 284 -0.90 -5.85 -0.19
C TYR A 284 -1.54 -6.31 1.13
N PRO A 285 -0.74 -6.50 2.20
CA PRO A 285 -1.24 -7.02 3.48
C PRO A 285 -2.44 -6.23 4.03
N THR A 286 -3.60 -6.91 4.10
CA THR A 286 -4.85 -6.36 4.65
C THR A 286 -5.11 -6.84 6.08
N GLN A 287 -4.41 -7.88 6.55
CA GLN A 287 -4.66 -8.58 7.81
C GLN A 287 -6.05 -9.23 7.91
N LYS A 288 -6.73 -9.40 6.77
CA LYS A 288 -8.08 -9.98 6.69
C LYS A 288 -8.14 -11.13 5.68
N GLN A 289 -9.25 -11.87 5.68
CA GLN A 289 -9.45 -13.04 4.81
C GLN A 289 -10.02 -12.70 3.43
N TRP A 290 -10.44 -11.45 3.18
CA TRP A 290 -11.05 -11.06 1.92
C TRP A 290 -10.01 -10.75 0.86
N ILE A 291 -10.27 -11.19 -0.37
CA ILE A 291 -9.54 -10.78 -1.57
C ILE A 291 -10.51 -10.09 -2.54
N TYR A 292 -10.01 -9.15 -3.32
CA TYR A 292 -10.84 -8.25 -4.11
C TYR A 292 -10.81 -8.61 -5.59
N MET A 293 -11.99 -8.85 -6.16
CA MET A 293 -12.13 -9.13 -7.59
C MET A 293 -12.97 -8.04 -8.23
N LEU A 294 -12.72 -7.76 -9.52
CA LEU A 294 -13.66 -6.98 -10.30
C LEU A 294 -15.05 -7.60 -10.18
N ASP A 295 -16.04 -6.73 -10.12
CA ASP A 295 -17.41 -7.12 -9.89
C ASP A 295 -17.87 -8.11 -10.97
N MET A 296 -18.71 -9.06 -10.57
CA MET A 296 -19.10 -10.24 -11.34
C MET A 296 -17.94 -11.22 -11.64
N PRO A 297 -17.26 -11.76 -10.62
CA PRO A 297 -16.27 -12.82 -10.80
C PRO A 297 -16.90 -14.05 -11.47
N SER A 298 -16.26 -14.52 -12.53
CA SER A 298 -16.72 -15.68 -13.30
C SER A 298 -16.28 -17.00 -12.67
N ARG A 299 -15.12 -17.03 -12.01
CA ARG A 299 -14.51 -18.22 -11.41
C ARG A 299 -13.87 -17.92 -10.08
N ALA A 300 -13.84 -18.91 -9.19
CA ALA A 300 -13.09 -18.82 -7.94
C ALA A 300 -11.58 -18.72 -8.22
N VAL A 301 -10.88 -17.92 -7.41
CA VAL A 301 -9.41 -17.86 -7.39
C VAL A 301 -8.88 -19.14 -6.77
N LYS A 302 -7.70 -19.59 -7.22
CA LYS A 302 -7.03 -20.77 -6.64
C LYS A 302 -6.81 -20.56 -5.13
N ASP A 303 -7.11 -21.58 -4.33
CA ASP A 303 -6.98 -21.57 -2.86
C ASP A 303 -7.86 -20.51 -2.16
N ALA A 304 -8.88 -20.01 -2.86
CA ALA A 304 -9.91 -19.12 -2.34
C ALA A 304 -11.31 -19.71 -2.53
N VAL A 305 -12.25 -19.30 -1.68
CA VAL A 305 -13.66 -19.64 -1.76
C VAL A 305 -14.40 -18.47 -2.38
N LEU A 306 -15.21 -18.74 -3.41
CA LEU A 306 -16.15 -17.79 -3.98
C LEU A 306 -17.56 -18.15 -3.52
N ASP A 307 -18.15 -17.32 -2.68
CA ASP A 307 -19.51 -17.52 -2.21
C ASP A 307 -20.56 -17.06 -3.24
N ARG A 308 -21.83 -17.32 -2.96
CA ARG A 308 -22.96 -16.91 -3.81
C ARG A 308 -23.11 -15.39 -3.90
N ASP A 309 -22.59 -14.66 -2.91
CA ASP A 309 -22.55 -13.21 -2.92
C ASP A 309 -21.35 -12.72 -3.74
N LEU A 310 -20.72 -13.59 -4.52
CA LEU A 310 -19.57 -13.29 -5.35
C LEU A 310 -18.41 -12.68 -4.53
N ILE A 311 -18.37 -12.94 -3.22
CA ILE A 311 -17.29 -12.52 -2.34
C ILE A 311 -16.25 -13.63 -2.31
N SER A 312 -14.99 -13.24 -2.52
CA SER A 312 -13.87 -14.17 -2.52
C SER A 312 -13.10 -14.05 -1.21
N THR A 313 -12.90 -15.19 -0.53
CA THR A 313 -12.18 -15.26 0.74
C THR A 313 -11.11 -16.35 0.73
N VAL A 314 -10.06 -16.15 1.51
CA VAL A 314 -8.98 -17.13 1.74
C VAL A 314 -9.04 -17.65 3.17
N GLU A 315 -8.54 -18.86 3.40
CA GLU A 315 -8.60 -19.51 4.72
C GLU A 315 -7.85 -18.73 5.80
N LYS A 316 -6.71 -18.12 5.45
CA LYS A 316 -5.85 -17.38 6.38
C LYS A 316 -5.82 -15.90 6.01
N ALA A 317 -5.76 -15.05 7.02
CA ALA A 317 -5.61 -13.61 6.82
C ALA A 317 -4.39 -13.28 5.95
N VAL A 318 -4.53 -12.32 5.04
CA VAL A 318 -3.49 -11.84 4.14
C VAL A 318 -2.50 -10.96 4.92
N LYS A 319 -1.45 -11.59 5.45
CA LYS A 319 -0.39 -10.92 6.26
C LYS A 319 0.80 -10.45 5.42
N GLU A 320 0.93 -10.98 4.22
CA GLU A 320 2.00 -10.74 3.25
C GLU A 320 1.37 -10.46 1.88
N PRO A 321 2.08 -9.81 0.94
CA PRO A 321 1.56 -9.59 -0.40
C PRO A 321 1.08 -10.90 -1.04
N LEU A 322 -0.20 -10.93 -1.45
CA LEU A 322 -0.84 -12.07 -2.08
C LEU A 322 -1.00 -11.82 -3.57
N HIS A 323 -0.58 -12.78 -4.38
CA HIS A 323 -0.65 -12.70 -5.83
C HIS A 323 -1.65 -13.72 -6.38
N TYR A 324 -2.59 -13.27 -7.21
CA TYR A 324 -3.58 -14.15 -7.81
C TYR A 324 -4.02 -13.72 -9.21
N ALA A 325 -4.44 -14.70 -10.01
CA ALA A 325 -5.11 -14.47 -11.28
C ALA A 325 -6.62 -14.58 -11.10
N ALA A 326 -7.36 -13.69 -11.74
CA ALA A 326 -8.82 -13.60 -11.62
C ALA A 326 -9.45 -13.28 -12.99
N SER A 327 -10.74 -13.60 -13.11
CA SER A 327 -11.52 -13.33 -14.31
C SER A 327 -12.92 -12.88 -13.92
N SER A 328 -13.36 -11.76 -14.46
CA SER A 328 -14.68 -11.19 -14.17
C SER A 328 -15.38 -10.74 -15.44
N ALA A 329 -16.71 -10.75 -15.42
CA ALA A 329 -17.53 -10.24 -16.51
C ALA A 329 -17.79 -8.75 -16.36
N LEU A 330 -17.64 -7.98 -17.44
CA LEU A 330 -17.98 -6.56 -17.46
C LEU A 330 -19.50 -6.37 -17.60
N SER A 331 -20.24 -6.65 -16.52
CA SER A 331 -21.69 -6.46 -16.45
C SER A 331 -22.07 -5.87 -15.09
N PRO A 332 -23.06 -4.96 -15.04
CA PRO A 332 -23.62 -4.47 -13.78
C PRO A 332 -24.71 -5.40 -13.23
N LYS A 333 -25.06 -6.50 -13.94
CA LYS A 333 -26.14 -7.41 -13.57
C LYS A 333 -25.62 -8.83 -13.31
N PHE A 334 -26.12 -9.43 -12.24
CA PHE A 334 -25.89 -10.83 -11.87
C PHE A 334 -27.20 -11.56 -11.70
N HIS A 335 -27.39 -12.65 -12.45
CA HIS A 335 -28.58 -13.48 -12.31
C HIS A 335 -28.45 -14.37 -11.06
N ASP A 336 -29.47 -14.33 -10.19
CA ASP A 336 -29.50 -15.12 -8.96
C ASP A 336 -30.94 -15.48 -8.58
N ILE A 337 -31.18 -16.74 -8.18
CA ILE A 337 -32.49 -17.23 -7.73
C ILE A 337 -32.53 -17.18 -6.21
N VAL A 338 -32.84 -16.00 -5.66
CA VAL A 338 -32.67 -15.66 -4.23
C VAL A 338 -33.52 -16.55 -3.32
N ASP A 339 -32.90 -17.07 -2.25
CA ASP A 339 -33.63 -17.86 -1.24
C ASP A 339 -34.50 -16.94 -0.36
N THR A 340 -35.54 -17.51 0.25
CA THR A 340 -36.51 -16.74 1.05
C THR A 340 -35.86 -15.94 2.18
N TYR A 341 -34.80 -16.46 2.81
CA TYR A 341 -34.13 -15.75 3.89
C TYR A 341 -33.39 -14.51 3.37
N THR A 342 -32.58 -14.69 2.32
CA THR A 342 -31.87 -13.58 1.67
C THR A 342 -32.86 -12.54 1.14
N LEU A 343 -33.98 -12.96 0.55
CA LEU A 343 -35.02 -12.06 0.06
C LEU A 343 -35.65 -11.24 1.20
N ASN A 344 -36.00 -11.89 2.31
CA ASN A 344 -36.57 -11.22 3.48
C ASN A 344 -35.58 -10.24 4.11
N ALA A 345 -34.30 -10.64 4.26
CA ALA A 345 -33.26 -9.75 4.76
C ALA A 345 -33.06 -8.53 3.85
N SER A 346 -33.17 -8.73 2.53
CA SER A 346 -33.06 -7.67 1.53
C SER A 346 -34.27 -6.74 1.47
N LEU A 347 -35.39 -7.12 2.08
CA LEU A 347 -36.61 -6.30 2.20
C LEU A 347 -36.82 -5.75 3.60
N SER A 348 -36.02 -6.16 4.59
CA SER A 348 -36.19 -5.78 5.98
C SER A 348 -35.85 -4.31 6.20
N PHE A 349 -36.77 -3.59 6.84
CA PHE A 349 -36.59 -2.22 7.31
C PHE A 349 -37.40 -2.01 8.59
N ASP A 350 -36.99 -1.04 9.41
CA ASP A 350 -37.70 -0.63 10.61
C ASP A 350 -38.75 0.45 10.25
N LYS A 351 -40.01 0.23 10.64
CA LYS A 351 -41.14 1.12 10.30
C LYS A 351 -41.21 2.35 11.20
N ASP A 352 -40.61 2.28 12.38
CA ASP A 352 -40.68 3.34 13.39
C ASP A 352 -39.59 4.42 13.17
N HIS A 353 -38.75 4.25 12.14
CA HIS A 353 -37.60 5.10 11.86
C HIS A 353 -37.66 5.62 10.42
N ASN A 354 -37.12 6.81 10.19
CA ASN A 354 -37.11 7.51 8.91
C ASN A 354 -38.52 7.72 8.29
N PRO A 355 -39.47 8.33 9.05
CA PRO A 355 -40.85 8.50 8.61
C PRO A 355 -40.99 9.33 7.33
N GLU A 356 -40.14 10.34 7.09
CA GLU A 356 -40.20 11.15 5.87
C GLU A 356 -39.77 10.34 4.66
N THR A 357 -38.66 9.60 4.76
CA THR A 357 -38.20 8.68 3.73
C THR A 357 -39.25 7.62 3.44
N PHE A 358 -39.88 7.05 4.47
CA PHE A 358 -40.94 6.07 4.32
C PHE A 358 -42.12 6.64 3.52
N GLN A 359 -42.57 7.86 3.84
CA GLN A 359 -43.67 8.51 3.12
C GLN A 359 -43.33 8.72 1.64
N HIS A 360 -42.12 9.17 1.32
CA HIS A 360 -41.67 9.33 -0.06
C HIS A 360 -41.55 7.99 -0.79
N ALA A 361 -41.03 6.96 -0.13
CA ALA A 361 -40.90 5.62 -0.68
C ALA A 361 -42.27 4.98 -0.98
N GLN A 362 -43.26 5.14 -0.10
CA GLN A 362 -44.62 4.65 -0.36
C GLN A 362 -45.27 5.38 -1.54
N LYS A 363 -45.10 6.71 -1.66
CA LYS A 363 -45.58 7.45 -2.84
C LYS A 363 -45.00 6.90 -4.15
N ILE A 364 -43.69 6.61 -4.17
CA ILE A 364 -43.04 6.00 -5.35
C ILE A 364 -43.61 4.60 -5.61
N LYS A 365 -43.84 3.80 -4.56
CA LYS A 365 -44.40 2.46 -4.67
C LYS A 365 -45.81 2.45 -5.24
N GLU A 366 -46.65 3.41 -4.85
CA GLU A 366 -48.02 3.59 -5.33
C GLU A 366 -48.07 4.12 -6.78
N LEU A 367 -47.14 5.01 -7.15
CA LEU A 367 -47.10 5.62 -8.49
C LEU A 367 -46.57 4.68 -9.59
N PHE A 368 -45.79 3.67 -9.23
CA PHE A 368 -45.12 2.78 -10.19
C PHE A 368 -45.28 1.31 -9.80
N ASP A 369 -45.79 0.50 -10.73
CA ASP A 369 -46.02 -0.94 -10.48
C ASP A 369 -44.74 -1.81 -10.56
N SER A 370 -43.81 -1.43 -11.44
CA SER A 370 -42.58 -2.21 -11.72
C SER A 370 -41.38 -1.73 -10.90
N SER A 371 -40.56 -2.67 -10.41
CA SER A 371 -39.35 -2.39 -9.63
C SER A 371 -38.34 -1.50 -10.36
N GLU A 372 -38.21 -1.62 -11.69
CA GLU A 372 -37.34 -0.79 -12.53
C GLU A 372 -37.77 0.68 -12.48
N LYS A 373 -39.06 0.95 -12.66
CA LYS A 373 -39.61 2.32 -12.63
C LYS A 373 -39.47 2.92 -11.24
N ARG A 374 -39.72 2.13 -10.19
CA ARG A 374 -39.48 2.55 -8.80
C ARG A 374 -38.00 2.90 -8.57
N ALA A 375 -37.08 2.04 -9.01
CA ALA A 375 -35.64 2.28 -8.90
C ALA A 375 -35.21 3.57 -9.63
N ALA A 376 -35.69 3.78 -10.86
CA ALA A 376 -35.42 5.00 -11.62
C ALA A 376 -36.00 6.25 -10.94
N ALA A 377 -37.18 6.14 -10.32
CA ALA A 377 -37.79 7.23 -9.55
C ALA A 377 -36.99 7.56 -8.29
N ILE A 378 -36.45 6.57 -7.58
CA ILE A 378 -35.57 6.78 -6.42
C ILE A 378 -34.27 7.46 -6.85
N ILE A 379 -33.63 7.04 -7.95
CA ILE A 379 -32.42 7.71 -8.47
C ILE A 379 -32.71 9.19 -8.77
N LYS A 380 -33.83 9.48 -9.45
CA LYS A 380 -34.26 10.86 -9.73
C LYS A 380 -34.54 11.65 -8.44
N PHE A 381 -35.14 11.00 -7.45
CA PHE A 381 -35.37 11.63 -6.15
C PHE A 381 -34.05 12.07 -5.51
N PHE A 382 -33.04 11.20 -5.44
CA PHE A 382 -31.71 11.51 -4.91
C PHE A 382 -31.02 12.64 -5.68
N GLN A 383 -31.11 12.64 -7.01
CA GLN A 383 -30.56 13.71 -7.86
C GLN A 383 -31.19 15.09 -7.57
N ASN A 384 -32.44 15.11 -7.10
CA ASN A 384 -33.18 16.34 -6.80
C ASN A 384 -33.03 16.81 -5.34
N GLN A 385 -32.38 16.04 -4.45
CA GLN A 385 -32.22 16.43 -3.03
C GLN A 385 -31.11 17.45 -2.79
N SER A 386 -30.33 17.82 -3.81
CA SER A 386 -29.18 18.73 -3.68
C SER A 386 -28.14 18.25 -2.66
N LEU A 387 -27.86 16.95 -2.66
CA LEU A 387 -26.91 16.32 -1.73
C LEU A 387 -25.45 16.69 -2.09
N THR A 388 -24.62 16.90 -1.07
CA THR A 388 -23.20 17.24 -1.21
C THR A 388 -22.31 16.12 -0.69
N TYR A 389 -21.28 15.77 -1.47
CA TYR A 389 -20.28 14.79 -1.08
C TYR A 389 -19.21 15.40 -0.17
N SER A 390 -19.03 14.86 1.03
CA SER A 390 -18.01 15.27 2.00
C SER A 390 -17.44 14.07 2.77
N LEU A 391 -16.12 14.05 2.93
CA LEU A 391 -15.40 13.05 3.75
C LEU A 391 -15.39 13.38 5.25
N LYS A 392 -15.88 14.56 5.64
CA LYS A 392 -15.99 15.00 7.04
C LYS A 392 -17.41 15.49 7.36
N PRO A 393 -18.46 14.67 7.14
CA PRO A 393 -19.80 15.10 7.44
C PRO A 393 -20.03 15.21 8.95
N ASP A 394 -20.98 16.05 9.33
CA ASP A 394 -21.51 16.09 10.69
C ASP A 394 -22.16 14.75 11.07
N ALA A 395 -22.25 14.47 12.37
CA ALA A 395 -22.95 13.29 12.86
C ALA A 395 -24.44 13.35 12.50
N LEU A 396 -24.98 12.20 12.05
CA LEU A 396 -26.40 12.02 11.75
C LEU A 396 -27.19 11.61 13.02
N ASP A 397 -28.50 11.85 13.03
CA ASP A 397 -29.39 11.26 14.04
C ASP A 397 -29.46 9.74 13.82
N ILE A 398 -28.98 8.96 14.79
CA ILE A 398 -28.90 7.51 14.68
C ILE A 398 -30.25 6.81 14.63
N ASN A 399 -31.31 7.48 15.11
CA ASN A 399 -32.66 6.96 15.00
C ASN A 399 -33.27 7.27 13.62
N ASN A 400 -32.81 8.29 12.92
CA ASN A 400 -33.36 8.68 11.63
C ASN A 400 -32.23 9.01 10.65
N THR A 401 -31.28 8.09 10.49
CA THR A 401 -30.05 8.33 9.71
C THR A 401 -30.33 8.72 8.27
N THR A 402 -31.35 8.12 7.67
CA THR A 402 -31.73 8.37 6.28
C THR A 402 -32.44 9.72 6.15
N ASP A 403 -33.37 10.05 7.04
CA ASP A 403 -34.04 11.37 7.03
C ASP A 403 -33.04 12.51 7.34
N SER A 404 -32.19 12.30 8.34
CA SER A 404 -31.13 13.23 8.74
C SER A 404 -30.17 13.52 7.58
N PHE A 405 -29.79 12.50 6.81
CA PHE A 405 -28.97 12.71 5.62
C PHE A 405 -29.73 13.38 4.48
N LEU A 406 -30.93 12.90 4.13
CA LEU A 406 -31.63 13.33 2.91
C LEU A 406 -32.26 14.71 3.02
N PHE A 407 -32.77 15.08 4.21
CA PHE A 407 -33.62 16.26 4.36
C PHE A 407 -32.97 17.36 5.20
N ASP A 408 -32.27 16.99 6.27
CA ASP A 408 -31.61 17.93 7.21
C ASP A 408 -30.19 18.28 6.74
N LYS A 409 -29.23 17.36 6.88
CA LYS A 409 -27.80 17.64 6.67
C LYS A 409 -27.42 17.76 5.21
N ARG A 410 -27.96 16.90 4.34
CA ARG A 410 -27.66 16.83 2.88
C ARG A 410 -26.17 16.76 2.56
N LEU A 411 -25.38 16.24 3.49
CA LEU A 411 -23.93 16.21 3.46
C LEU A 411 -23.47 14.82 3.92
N GLY A 412 -22.68 14.11 3.10
CA GLY A 412 -22.24 12.76 3.42
C GLY A 412 -21.27 12.18 2.41
N TYR A 413 -20.79 10.96 2.62
CA TYR A 413 -19.93 10.22 1.69
C TYR A 413 -20.58 8.92 1.26
N CYS A 414 -19.87 8.09 0.49
CA CYS A 414 -20.41 6.90 -0.19
C CYS A 414 -21.26 5.98 0.69
N VAL A 415 -20.90 5.83 1.97
CA VAL A 415 -21.65 5.04 2.96
C VAL A 415 -23.05 5.60 3.22
N HIS A 416 -23.20 6.91 3.40
CA HIS A 416 -24.51 7.56 3.62
C HIS A 416 -25.37 7.47 2.36
N PHE A 417 -24.79 7.70 1.18
CA PHE A 417 -25.52 7.56 -0.09
C PHE A 417 -26.01 6.13 -0.31
N ALA A 418 -25.15 5.13 -0.13
CA ALA A 418 -25.52 3.71 -0.31
C ALA A 418 -26.56 3.26 0.73
N SER A 419 -26.35 3.59 2.01
CA SER A 419 -27.27 3.26 3.11
C SER A 419 -28.66 3.84 2.88
N SER A 420 -28.76 5.16 2.71
CA SER A 420 -30.03 5.86 2.51
C SER A 420 -30.78 5.38 1.27
N PHE A 421 -30.05 5.08 0.19
CA PHE A 421 -30.65 4.57 -1.04
C PHE A 421 -31.22 3.15 -0.86
N VAL A 422 -30.46 2.26 -0.21
CA VAL A 422 -30.91 0.90 0.10
C VAL A 422 -32.14 0.94 1.00
N THR A 423 -32.11 1.73 2.08
CA THR A 423 -33.25 1.90 2.99
C THR A 423 -34.50 2.37 2.26
N MET A 424 -34.40 3.42 1.44
CA MET A 424 -35.54 3.92 0.66
C MET A 424 -36.05 2.89 -0.36
N ALA A 425 -35.15 2.14 -1.01
CA ALA A 425 -35.52 1.07 -1.94
C ALA A 425 -36.30 -0.05 -1.26
N ARG A 426 -35.88 -0.47 -0.05
CA ARG A 426 -36.61 -1.48 0.75
C ARG A 426 -38.00 -1.00 1.12
N MET A 427 -38.11 0.25 1.57
CA MET A 427 -39.40 0.87 1.89
C MET A 427 -40.31 0.95 0.65
N ALA A 428 -39.75 1.15 -0.54
CA ALA A 428 -40.47 1.11 -1.82
C ALA A 428 -40.78 -0.32 -2.31
N GLY A 429 -40.39 -1.35 -1.56
CA GLY A 429 -40.64 -2.76 -1.86
C GLY A 429 -39.70 -3.38 -2.89
N ILE A 430 -38.51 -2.80 -3.10
CA ILE A 430 -37.45 -3.38 -3.93
C ILE A 430 -36.45 -4.06 -2.99
N PRO A 431 -36.19 -5.37 -3.12
CA PRO A 431 -35.14 -6.01 -2.33
C PRO A 431 -33.78 -5.40 -2.69
N SER A 432 -33.00 -5.02 -1.69
CA SER A 432 -31.76 -4.29 -1.89
C SER A 432 -30.71 -4.63 -0.83
N ARG A 433 -29.45 -4.45 -1.20
CA ARG A 433 -28.28 -4.70 -0.33
C ARG A 433 -27.15 -3.73 -0.63
N ILE A 434 -26.23 -3.59 0.32
CA ILE A 434 -25.04 -2.72 0.19
C ILE A 434 -23.85 -3.60 -0.15
N VAL A 435 -22.99 -3.11 -1.04
CA VAL A 435 -21.69 -3.71 -1.31
C VAL A 435 -20.61 -2.71 -0.94
N THR A 436 -19.61 -3.16 -0.19
CA THR A 436 -18.41 -2.40 0.14
C THR A 436 -17.21 -3.00 -0.57
N GLY A 437 -16.29 -2.15 -1.00
CA GLY A 437 -15.18 -2.56 -1.85
C GLY A 437 -14.27 -1.39 -2.19
N TYR A 438 -13.75 -1.40 -3.41
CA TYR A 438 -12.99 -0.29 -3.99
C TYR A 438 -13.59 0.07 -5.35
N LYS A 439 -13.65 1.36 -5.66
CA LYS A 439 -14.01 1.86 -6.99
C LYS A 439 -12.82 2.65 -7.52
N ALA A 440 -12.14 2.08 -8.51
CA ALA A 440 -10.99 2.71 -9.14
C ALA A 440 -11.39 3.53 -10.37
N ASP A 441 -10.50 4.41 -10.81
CA ASP A 441 -10.67 5.19 -12.03
C ASP A 441 -9.58 4.82 -13.05
N LYS A 442 -9.98 4.65 -14.31
CA LYS A 442 -9.06 4.40 -15.44
C LYS A 442 -8.03 5.52 -15.59
N VAL A 443 -8.29 6.73 -15.10
CA VAL A 443 -7.30 7.82 -15.07
C VAL A 443 -6.03 7.43 -14.30
N ASN A 444 -6.14 6.53 -13.31
CA ASN A 444 -5.00 6.00 -12.55
C ASN A 444 -4.37 4.75 -13.18
N SER A 445 -4.58 4.53 -14.48
CA SER A 445 -4.03 3.39 -15.22
C SER A 445 -2.94 3.79 -16.22
N LEU A 446 -2.00 2.88 -16.45
CA LEU A 446 -0.92 3.02 -17.41
C LEU A 446 -0.57 1.66 -18.00
N ASN A 447 -0.57 1.51 -19.33
CA ASN A 447 -0.15 0.28 -20.03
C ASN A 447 -0.74 -1.02 -19.43
N ASN A 448 -2.07 -1.07 -19.33
CA ASN A 448 -2.84 -2.20 -18.76
C ASN A 448 -2.62 -2.45 -17.26
N TYR A 449 -1.91 -1.57 -16.57
CA TYR A 449 -1.74 -1.60 -15.12
C TYR A 449 -2.62 -0.55 -14.46
N LEU A 450 -3.23 -0.90 -13.32
CA LEU A 450 -4.06 -0.05 -12.51
C LEU A 450 -3.64 -0.18 -11.04
N ALA A 451 -3.38 0.94 -10.38
CA ALA A 451 -3.15 0.98 -8.94
C ALA A 451 -4.44 1.39 -8.22
N VAL A 452 -4.81 0.63 -7.19
CA VAL A 452 -5.97 0.90 -6.35
C VAL A 452 -5.50 1.23 -4.94
N LYS A 453 -5.95 2.37 -4.43
CA LYS A 453 -5.50 2.97 -3.18
C LYS A 453 -6.54 2.84 -2.07
N GLU A 454 -6.13 3.05 -0.82
CA GLU A 454 -7.03 3.04 0.34
C GLU A 454 -8.13 4.11 0.20
N ARG A 455 -7.82 5.29 -0.35
CA ARG A 455 -8.80 6.34 -0.64
C ARG A 455 -9.87 5.96 -1.68
N ASP A 456 -9.63 4.92 -2.49
CA ASP A 456 -10.57 4.44 -3.51
C ASP A 456 -11.65 3.51 -2.89
N ALA A 457 -11.62 3.31 -1.57
CA ALA A 457 -12.60 2.49 -0.88
C ALA A 457 -14.00 3.10 -1.03
N HIS A 458 -14.96 2.27 -1.41
CA HIS A 458 -16.26 2.72 -1.89
C HIS A 458 -17.39 1.79 -1.42
N ALA A 459 -18.58 2.36 -1.28
CA ALA A 459 -19.82 1.65 -1.01
C ALA A 459 -20.85 1.97 -2.09
N TRP A 460 -21.56 0.96 -2.57
CA TRP A 460 -22.62 1.09 -3.57
C TRP A 460 -23.80 0.19 -3.24
N ALA A 461 -24.91 0.38 -3.96
CA ALA A 461 -26.13 -0.40 -3.77
C ALA A 461 -26.27 -1.49 -4.85
N GLU A 462 -26.91 -2.59 -4.52
CA GLU A 462 -27.43 -3.56 -5.48
C GLU A 462 -28.94 -3.73 -5.24
N LEU A 463 -29.73 -3.66 -6.32
CA LEU A 463 -31.18 -3.86 -6.32
C LEU A 463 -31.51 -5.20 -6.97
N TYR A 464 -32.43 -5.96 -6.37
CA TYR A 464 -32.94 -7.19 -6.95
C TYR A 464 -34.14 -6.90 -7.85
N ILE A 465 -33.96 -7.09 -9.15
CA ILE A 465 -34.90 -6.71 -10.20
C ILE A 465 -34.92 -7.83 -11.25
N ASP A 466 -36.11 -8.38 -11.55
CA ASP A 466 -36.30 -9.45 -12.54
C ASP A 466 -35.30 -10.61 -12.42
N GLU A 467 -35.12 -11.16 -11.21
CA GLU A 467 -34.16 -12.23 -10.90
C GLU A 467 -32.67 -11.85 -11.09
N HIS A 468 -32.36 -10.55 -11.07
CA HIS A 468 -31.00 -10.07 -11.16
C HIS A 468 -30.67 -9.09 -10.03
N TRP A 469 -29.49 -9.24 -9.44
CA TRP A 469 -28.85 -8.17 -8.70
C TRP A 469 -28.27 -7.15 -9.67
N VAL A 470 -28.71 -5.90 -9.58
CA VAL A 470 -28.33 -4.79 -10.46
C VAL A 470 -27.56 -3.76 -9.63
N ARG A 471 -26.31 -3.52 -10.00
CA ARG A 471 -25.46 -2.50 -9.38
C ARG A 471 -26.02 -1.10 -9.64
N VAL A 472 -26.08 -0.28 -8.60
CA VAL A 472 -26.45 1.14 -8.66
C VAL A 472 -25.39 1.97 -7.94
N GLU A 473 -24.77 2.88 -8.70
CA GLU A 473 -23.88 3.90 -8.15
C GLU A 473 -24.72 5.05 -7.58
N THR A 474 -24.75 5.16 -6.26
CA THR A 474 -25.56 6.15 -5.55
C THR A 474 -24.81 7.47 -5.40
N THR A 475 -23.48 7.45 -5.33
CA THR A 475 -22.69 8.66 -5.08
C THR A 475 -22.72 9.63 -6.27
N SER A 476 -22.95 9.13 -7.49
CA SER A 476 -23.08 9.97 -8.69
C SER A 476 -24.33 10.86 -8.70
N THR A 477 -25.24 10.71 -7.73
CA THR A 477 -26.40 11.61 -7.59
C THR A 477 -26.09 12.87 -6.79
N ALA A 478 -24.91 12.97 -6.17
CA ALA A 478 -24.48 14.18 -5.49
C ALA A 478 -24.41 15.36 -6.46
N SER A 479 -24.97 16.50 -6.06
CA SER A 479 -25.00 17.72 -6.87
C SER A 479 -23.73 18.55 -6.75
N ALA A 480 -22.99 18.37 -5.65
CA ALA A 480 -21.74 19.07 -5.37
C ALA A 480 -20.76 18.18 -4.59
N ILE A 481 -19.49 18.55 -4.61
CA ILE A 481 -18.43 18.00 -3.76
C ILE A 481 -17.90 19.16 -2.92
N GLU A 482 -17.79 18.97 -1.61
CA GLU A 482 -17.24 19.98 -0.70
C GLU A 482 -15.78 20.31 -1.06
N GLY A 483 -15.39 21.59 -0.99
CA GLY A 483 -14.07 22.06 -1.46
C GLY A 483 -12.87 21.30 -0.87
N GLU A 484 -12.79 21.12 0.46
CA GLU A 484 -11.71 20.35 1.10
C GLU A 484 -11.71 18.89 0.64
N THR A 485 -12.89 18.31 0.45
CA THR A 485 -13.05 16.95 -0.04
C THR A 485 -12.61 16.85 -1.50
N ALA A 486 -12.93 17.84 -2.32
CA ALA A 486 -12.54 17.92 -3.71
C ALA A 486 -11.01 18.01 -3.86
N GLU A 487 -10.32 18.72 -2.96
CA GLU A 487 -8.86 18.76 -2.89
C GLU A 487 -8.28 17.42 -2.45
N ALA A 488 -8.81 16.81 -1.38
CA ALA A 488 -8.35 15.52 -0.86
C ALA A 488 -8.51 14.39 -1.89
N LEU A 489 -9.54 14.46 -2.74
CA LEU A 489 -9.79 13.51 -3.83
C LEU A 489 -9.07 13.88 -5.13
N GLY A 490 -8.39 15.02 -5.21
CA GLY A 490 -7.67 15.48 -6.41
C GLY A 490 -8.59 15.91 -7.55
N THR A 491 -9.83 16.31 -7.26
CA THR A 491 -10.84 16.70 -8.27
C THR A 491 -10.87 18.21 -8.56
N ASN A 492 -10.16 19.04 -7.78
CA ASN A 492 -10.08 20.49 -8.01
C ASN A 492 -9.19 20.85 -9.22
N ASN A 493 -9.75 21.66 -10.14
CA ASN A 493 -9.13 22.05 -11.41
C ASN A 493 -8.02 23.12 -11.29
N THR A 494 -7.78 23.70 -10.12
CA THR A 494 -6.98 24.94 -9.97
C THR A 494 -5.46 24.76 -10.08
N ASN A 495 -4.93 23.53 -10.00
CA ASN A 495 -3.49 23.21 -10.11
C ASN A 495 -3.19 22.01 -11.04
N LYS A 496 -3.97 21.85 -12.12
CA LYS A 496 -3.93 20.63 -12.95
C LYS A 496 -2.60 20.40 -13.69
N ASP A 497 -1.93 21.46 -14.17
CA ASP A 497 -0.78 21.28 -15.07
C ASP A 497 0.51 20.83 -14.36
N ASN A 498 0.84 21.39 -13.20
CA ASN A 498 2.04 20.97 -12.44
C ASN A 498 1.86 19.61 -11.75
N ASN A 499 0.65 19.29 -11.27
CA ASN A 499 0.39 18.00 -10.62
C ASN A 499 0.29 16.85 -11.64
N GLN A 500 -0.22 17.07 -12.85
CA GLN A 500 -0.33 16.02 -13.86
C GLN A 500 1.03 15.43 -14.28
N PHE A 501 2.08 16.26 -14.37
CA PHE A 501 3.42 15.76 -14.69
C PHE A 501 3.95 14.85 -13.57
N VAL A 502 3.85 15.31 -12.32
CA VAL A 502 4.30 14.53 -11.15
C VAL A 502 3.49 13.25 -10.99
N GLU A 503 2.17 13.30 -11.17
CA GLU A 503 1.29 12.13 -11.14
C GLU A 503 1.62 11.13 -12.24
N LYS A 504 1.86 11.60 -13.48
CA LYS A 504 2.31 10.74 -14.57
C LYS A 504 3.66 10.11 -14.25
N VAL A 505 4.65 10.89 -13.83
CA VAL A 505 5.98 10.37 -13.46
C VAL A 505 5.85 9.33 -12.34
N ASN A 506 5.05 9.62 -11.31
CA ASN A 506 4.79 8.67 -10.23
C ASN A 506 4.12 7.40 -10.75
N LEU A 507 3.15 7.50 -11.66
CA LEU A 507 2.50 6.34 -12.27
C LEU A 507 3.47 5.51 -13.12
N TYR A 508 4.38 6.16 -13.87
CA TYR A 508 5.47 5.50 -14.58
C TYR A 508 6.45 4.82 -13.63
N LEU A 509 6.82 5.46 -12.51
CA LEU A 509 7.67 4.87 -11.49
C LEU A 509 6.98 3.68 -10.81
N MET A 510 5.70 3.78 -10.52
CA MET A 510 4.88 2.69 -9.99
C MET A 510 4.78 1.54 -10.98
N TYR A 511 4.57 1.81 -12.27
CA TYR A 511 4.56 0.79 -13.31
C TYR A 511 5.94 0.13 -13.46
N ALA A 512 7.03 0.91 -13.47
CA ALA A 512 8.38 0.38 -13.52
C ALA A 512 8.69 -0.50 -12.31
N LYS A 513 8.33 -0.04 -11.10
CA LYS A 513 8.40 -0.82 -9.87
C LYS A 513 7.58 -2.11 -10.01
N TYR A 514 6.33 -2.04 -10.45
CA TYR A 514 5.47 -3.20 -10.66
C TYR A 514 6.05 -4.17 -11.69
N GLN A 515 6.61 -3.72 -12.81
CA GLN A 515 7.25 -4.61 -13.79
C GLN A 515 8.47 -5.30 -13.19
N VAL A 516 9.31 -4.54 -12.48
CA VAL A 516 10.48 -5.07 -11.78
C VAL A 516 10.06 -6.07 -10.71
N GLU A 517 9.10 -5.75 -9.86
CA GLU A 517 8.57 -6.64 -8.82
C GLU A 517 7.87 -7.85 -9.43
N THR A 518 7.07 -7.67 -10.48
CA THR A 518 6.40 -8.78 -11.17
C THR A 518 7.42 -9.71 -11.83
N TRP A 519 8.48 -9.16 -12.41
CA TRP A 519 9.51 -9.97 -13.06
C TRP A 519 10.47 -10.61 -12.06
N ILE A 520 10.92 -9.86 -11.04
CA ILE A 520 11.89 -10.29 -10.03
C ILE A 520 11.26 -11.13 -8.91
N LEU A 521 10.11 -10.72 -8.37
CA LEU A 521 9.41 -11.42 -7.29
C LEU A 521 8.57 -12.60 -7.81
N TYR A 522 7.92 -12.49 -8.99
CA TYR A 522 7.27 -13.66 -9.62
C TYR A 522 8.25 -14.52 -10.44
N TYR A 523 9.56 -14.26 -10.40
CA TYR A 523 10.54 -15.31 -10.67
C TYR A 523 10.52 -16.30 -9.50
N SER A 524 9.41 -17.04 -9.41
CA SER A 524 9.15 -18.06 -8.41
C SER A 524 10.00 -19.29 -8.70
N ASN A 525 10.13 -20.17 -7.71
CA ASN A 525 10.76 -21.47 -7.89
C ASN A 525 10.13 -22.22 -9.10
N ILE A 526 8.83 -22.05 -9.35
CA ILE A 526 8.13 -22.62 -10.50
C ILE A 526 8.67 -22.06 -11.83
N ARG A 527 8.78 -20.73 -11.98
CA ARG A 527 9.35 -20.13 -13.19
C ARG A 527 10.83 -20.45 -13.37
N GLN A 528 11.59 -20.51 -12.28
CA GLN A 528 12.98 -20.94 -12.28
C GLN A 528 13.13 -22.37 -12.80
N LEU A 529 12.32 -23.31 -12.30
CA LEU A 529 12.29 -24.69 -12.77
C LEU A 529 11.85 -24.79 -14.24
N GLN A 530 10.84 -24.02 -14.66
CA GLN A 530 10.43 -23.95 -16.07
C GLN A 530 11.55 -23.45 -16.98
N LEU A 531 12.28 -22.41 -16.56
CA LEU A 531 13.40 -21.87 -17.33
C LEU A 531 14.57 -22.85 -17.38
N ILE A 532 14.92 -23.50 -16.26
CA ILE A 532 15.96 -24.53 -16.21
C ILE A 532 15.58 -25.71 -17.11
N GLN A 533 14.32 -26.13 -17.08
CA GLN A 533 13.82 -27.21 -17.93
C GLN A 533 13.85 -26.82 -19.42
N TYR A 534 13.40 -25.61 -19.75
CA TYR A 534 13.49 -25.07 -21.11
C TYR A 534 14.95 -24.98 -21.58
N ALA A 535 15.87 -24.51 -20.73
CA ALA A 535 17.30 -24.44 -21.03
C ALA A 535 17.91 -25.83 -21.28
N LYS A 536 17.51 -26.84 -20.49
CA LYS A 536 17.93 -28.24 -20.68
C LYS A 536 17.46 -28.80 -22.04
N GLU A 537 16.27 -28.43 -22.48
CA GLU A 537 15.68 -28.86 -23.75
C GLU A 537 16.21 -28.05 -24.95
N ASN A 538 16.73 -26.84 -24.73
CA ASN A 538 17.14 -25.90 -25.79
C ASN A 538 18.60 -25.42 -25.63
N PRO A 539 19.60 -26.18 -26.09
CA PRO A 539 21.02 -25.79 -25.95
C PRO A 539 21.39 -24.49 -26.68
N ARG A 540 20.66 -24.12 -27.74
CA ARG A 540 20.82 -22.82 -28.42
C ARG A 540 20.48 -21.63 -27.51
N PHE A 541 19.48 -21.78 -26.64
CA PHE A 541 19.13 -20.75 -25.67
C PHE A 541 20.27 -20.51 -24.69
N ILE A 542 20.92 -21.57 -24.18
CA ILE A 542 22.10 -21.47 -23.31
C ILE A 542 23.25 -20.76 -24.04
N LEU A 543 23.52 -21.12 -25.30
CA LEU A 543 24.58 -20.50 -26.08
C LEU A 543 24.33 -19.00 -26.28
N MET A 544 23.12 -18.60 -26.67
CA MET A 544 22.77 -17.18 -26.82
C MET A 544 22.82 -16.43 -25.49
N PHE A 545 22.42 -17.08 -24.40
CA PHE A 545 22.51 -16.51 -23.06
C PHE A 545 23.97 -16.27 -22.65
N ILE A 546 24.87 -17.24 -22.85
CA ILE A 546 26.31 -17.08 -22.59
C ILE A 546 26.91 -15.97 -23.46
N LEU A 547 26.56 -15.92 -24.76
CA LEU A 547 27.02 -14.86 -25.66
C LEU A 547 26.53 -13.48 -25.22
N SER A 548 25.29 -13.38 -24.73
CA SER A 548 24.75 -12.12 -24.21
C SER A 548 25.43 -11.66 -22.92
N ILE A 549 25.83 -12.59 -22.06
CA ILE A 549 26.63 -12.29 -20.87
C ILE A 549 28.03 -11.82 -21.27
N LEU A 550 28.67 -12.50 -22.22
CA LEU A 550 29.99 -12.13 -22.72
C LEU A 550 29.99 -10.78 -23.44
N ALA A 551 28.87 -10.39 -24.05
CA ALA A 551 28.71 -9.06 -24.65
C ALA A 551 28.45 -7.93 -23.64
N LEU A 552 28.11 -8.28 -22.39
CA LEU A 552 27.87 -7.36 -21.27
C LEU A 552 29.17 -6.97 -20.53
N VAL A 553 30.24 -7.69 -20.82
CA VAL A 553 31.60 -7.56 -20.28
C VAL A 553 32.47 -6.88 -21.32
#